data_AF-A0A5C2D0X5-F1
#
_entry.id   AF-A0A5C2D0X5-F1
#
_cell.length_a   1.000
_cell.length_b   1.000
_cell.length_c   1.000
_cell.angle_alpha   90.00
_cell.angle_beta   90.00
_cell.angle_gamma   90.00
#
_symmetry.space_group_name_H-M   'P 1'
#
loop_
_entity.id
_entity.type
_entity.pdbx_description
1 polymer ?
#
loop_
_entity_poly.entity_id
_entity_poly.type
_entity_poly.pdbx_seq_one_letter_code
_entity_poly.pdbx_strand_id
1 'polypeptide(L)'
;NIVWQLFYSLRKDRVPLVFYWIPWVGSAVSYGQDPYGFFEQCREKYGDLFAFVMLGRVMTVYLGPKGHEFVFNAKLSDVSAEDAYQHLTTPVFGKGVIYDCPNARLMEQKKFAKTAL
;
A
#
# COMPACT_ATOMS: atom_id res chain seq x y z
N ASN A 1 -22.70 2.25 3.51
CA ASN A 1 -21.31 2.67 3.19
C ASN A 1 -21.00 4.07 3.76
N ILE A 2 -21.75 5.11 3.39
CA ILE A 2 -21.58 6.49 3.91
C ILE A 2 -21.66 6.57 5.45
N VAL A 3 -22.66 5.93 6.07
CA VAL A 3 -22.81 5.90 7.54
C VAL A 3 -21.58 5.30 8.23
N TRP A 4 -20.99 4.25 7.66
CA TRP A 4 -19.78 3.64 8.20
C TRP A 4 -18.57 4.58 8.08
N GLN A 5 -18.43 5.29 6.96
CA GLN A 5 -17.37 6.29 6.79
C GLN A 5 -17.51 7.45 7.77
N LEU A 6 -18.74 7.88 8.08
CA LEU A 6 -19.01 8.90 9.10
C LEU A 6 -18.58 8.41 10.48
N PHE A 7 -18.98 7.20 10.90
CA PHE A 7 -18.50 6.64 12.17
C PHE A 7 -16.99 6.44 12.20
N TYR A 8 -16.38 6.06 11.07
CA TYR A 8 -14.93 5.95 10.93
C TYR A 8 -14.24 7.30 11.12
N SER A 9 -14.79 8.38 10.57
CA SER A 9 -14.22 9.73 10.73
C SER A 9 -14.24 10.27 12.17
N LEU A 10 -15.09 9.72 13.05
CA LEU A 10 -15.12 10.10 14.47
C LEU A 10 -13.98 9.47 15.28
N ARG A 11 -13.29 8.48 14.72
CA ARG A 11 -12.18 7.78 15.37
C ARG A 11 -10.91 8.61 15.30
N LYS A 12 -10.29 8.85 16.46
CA LYS A 12 -9.01 9.58 16.56
C LYS A 12 -7.78 8.66 16.48
N ASP A 13 -7.97 7.35 16.58
CA ASP A 13 -6.92 6.33 16.50
C ASP A 13 -6.60 5.89 15.06
N ARG A 14 -7.27 6.50 14.08
CA ARG A 14 -7.15 6.16 12.66
C ARG A 14 -6.77 7.40 11.86
N VAL A 15 -6.07 7.16 10.76
CA VAL A 15 -5.77 8.19 9.77
C VAL A 15 -7.05 8.62 9.04
N PRO A 16 -7.14 9.87 8.56
CA PRO A 16 -8.29 10.33 7.78
C PRO A 16 -8.53 9.43 6.58
N LEU A 17 -9.78 8.98 6.41
CA LEU A 17 -10.19 8.18 5.26
C LEU A 17 -10.74 9.09 4.17
N VAL A 18 -10.19 8.99 2.96
CA VAL A 18 -10.70 9.69 1.78
C VAL A 18 -12.11 9.19 1.50
N PHE A 19 -13.05 10.13 1.42
CA PHE A 19 -14.44 9.82 1.16
C PHE A 19 -14.63 9.24 -0.24
N TYR A 20 -15.46 8.20 -0.35
CA TYR A 20 -15.79 7.56 -1.62
C TYR A 20 -17.27 7.17 -1.69
N TRP A 21 -17.83 7.17 -2.91
CA TRP A 21 -19.25 6.88 -3.12
C TRP A 21 -19.52 5.39 -3.38
N ILE A 22 -18.71 4.76 -4.23
CA ILE A 22 -18.93 3.39 -4.70
C ILE A 22 -18.23 2.42 -3.75
N PRO A 23 -18.97 1.55 -3.03
CA PRO A 23 -18.37 0.51 -2.19
C PRO A 23 -17.45 -0.40 -2.98
N TRP A 24 -16.42 -0.94 -2.33
CA TRP A 24 -15.41 -1.83 -2.93
C TRP A 24 -14.49 -1.14 -3.96
N VAL A 25 -15.01 -0.45 -4.96
CA VAL A 25 -14.20 0.32 -5.93
C VAL A 25 -13.41 1.42 -5.21
N GLY A 26 -14.05 2.16 -4.32
CA GLY A 26 -13.41 3.24 -3.58
C GLY A 26 -12.91 4.36 -4.49
N SER A 27 -11.69 4.84 -4.25
CA SER A 27 -11.00 5.87 -5.04
C SER A 27 -10.10 5.28 -6.13
N ALA A 28 -10.31 4.01 -6.52
CA ALA A 28 -9.48 3.32 -7.51
C ALA A 28 -9.46 4.01 -8.88
N VAL A 29 -10.58 4.63 -9.31
CA VAL A 29 -10.66 5.33 -10.60
C VAL A 29 -9.76 6.56 -10.61
N SER A 30 -9.91 7.45 -9.62
CA SER A 30 -9.10 8.67 -9.52
C SER A 30 -7.62 8.35 -9.35
N TYR A 31 -7.29 7.36 -8.52
CA TYR A 31 -5.92 6.88 -8.36
C TYR A 31 -5.35 6.28 -9.65
N GLY A 32 -6.13 5.50 -10.38
CA GLY A 32 -5.67 4.84 -11.61
C GLY A 32 -5.48 5.80 -12.78
N GLN A 33 -6.20 6.92 -12.82
CA GLN A 33 -6.08 7.93 -13.87
C GLN A 33 -4.94 8.91 -13.62
N ASP A 34 -4.86 9.47 -12.42
CA ASP A 34 -3.83 10.42 -12.02
C ASP A 34 -3.46 10.21 -10.54
N PRO A 35 -2.51 9.30 -10.26
CA PRO A 35 -2.13 8.97 -8.90
C PRO A 35 -1.46 10.15 -8.18
N TYR A 36 -0.68 10.97 -8.89
CA TYR A 36 0.03 12.08 -8.29
C TYR A 36 -0.90 13.26 -7.99
N GLY A 37 -1.78 13.63 -8.92
CA GLY A 37 -2.79 14.65 -8.65
C GLY A 37 -3.76 14.23 -7.55
N PHE A 38 -4.11 12.93 -7.49
CA PHE A 38 -4.90 12.40 -6.37
C PHE A 38 -4.17 12.54 -5.03
N PHE A 39 -2.88 12.19 -4.97
CA PHE A 39 -2.09 12.34 -3.74
C PHE A 39 -1.90 13.78 -3.32
N GLU A 40 -1.70 14.71 -4.25
CA GLU A 40 -1.60 16.13 -3.98
C GLU A 40 -2.90 16.68 -3.38
N GLN A 41 -4.04 16.39 -3.99
CA GLN A 41 -5.36 16.79 -3.47
C GLN A 41 -5.65 16.21 -2.08
N CYS A 42 -5.28 14.95 -1.85
CA CYS A 42 -5.43 14.33 -0.54
C CYS A 42 -4.48 14.95 0.49
N ARG A 43 -3.27 15.31 0.08
CA ARG A 43 -2.27 15.95 0.94
C ARG A 43 -2.72 17.34 1.38
N GLU A 44 -3.28 18.13 0.48
CA GLU A 44 -3.83 19.46 0.81
C GLU A 44 -4.96 19.37 1.83
N LYS A 45 -5.78 18.31 1.77
CA LYS A 45 -6.96 18.16 2.62
C LYS A 45 -6.69 17.45 3.96
N TYR A 46 -5.83 16.44 3.97
CA TYR A 46 -5.62 15.55 5.12
C TYR A 46 -4.18 15.56 5.64
N GLY A 47 -3.26 16.25 4.97
CA GLY A 47 -1.83 16.24 5.27
C GLY A 47 -1.11 15.02 4.68
N ASP A 48 0.11 14.77 5.16
CA ASP A 48 0.98 13.74 4.60
C ASP A 48 0.53 12.29 4.92
N LEU A 49 -0.47 12.09 5.78
CA LEU A 49 -0.91 10.76 6.24
C LEU A 49 -2.42 10.61 6.11
N PHE A 50 -2.87 9.74 5.21
CA PHE A 50 -4.28 9.47 4.94
C PHE A 50 -4.49 8.04 4.45
N ALA A 51 -5.72 7.54 4.52
CA ALA A 51 -6.10 6.25 3.95
C ALA A 51 -7.15 6.43 2.86
N PHE A 52 -7.19 5.51 1.89
CA PHE A 52 -8.26 5.45 0.90
C PHE A 52 -8.57 3.99 0.55
N VAL A 53 -9.77 3.74 0.02
CA VAL A 53 -10.16 2.39 -0.42
C VAL A 53 -9.83 2.21 -1.90
N MET A 54 -9.24 1.08 -2.25
CA MET A 54 -8.97 0.68 -3.63
C MET A 54 -9.28 -0.81 -3.79
N LEU A 55 -10.25 -1.14 -4.64
CA LEU A 55 -10.60 -2.53 -5.01
C LEU A 55 -10.74 -3.48 -3.79
N GLY A 56 -11.46 -3.01 -2.78
CA GLY A 56 -11.75 -3.74 -1.54
C GLY A 56 -10.64 -3.69 -0.48
N ARG A 57 -9.49 -3.08 -0.77
CA ARG A 57 -8.37 -2.92 0.18
C ARG A 57 -8.28 -1.48 0.69
N VAL A 58 -7.90 -1.31 1.95
CA VAL A 58 -7.63 0.02 2.54
C VAL A 58 -6.14 0.30 2.41
N MET A 59 -5.79 1.32 1.64
CA MET A 59 -4.43 1.75 1.40
C MET A 59 -4.13 2.96 2.29
N THR A 60 -3.22 2.81 3.24
CA THR A 60 -2.72 3.92 4.06
C THR A 60 -1.48 4.49 3.40
N VAL A 61 -1.53 5.77 3.03
CA VAL A 61 -0.46 6.51 2.37
C VAL A 61 0.24 7.39 3.39
N TYR A 62 1.57 7.33 3.38
CA TYR A 62 2.42 8.25 4.11
C TYR A 62 3.37 8.92 3.11
N LEU A 63 3.16 10.22 2.87
CA LEU A 63 3.95 11.04 1.95
C LEU A 63 5.19 11.63 2.61
N GLY A 64 6.20 11.89 1.79
CA GLY A 64 7.45 12.56 2.18
C GLY A 64 8.49 11.65 2.85
N PRO A 65 9.61 12.23 3.31
CA PRO A 65 10.74 11.46 3.86
C PRO A 65 10.38 10.59 5.06
N LYS A 66 9.47 11.06 5.92
CA LYS A 66 8.96 10.28 7.05
C LYS A 66 8.18 9.04 6.60
N GLY A 67 7.44 9.16 5.50
CA GLY A 67 6.74 8.03 4.90
C GLY A 67 7.71 7.00 4.32
N HIS A 68 8.80 7.44 3.71
CA HIS A 68 9.86 6.54 3.24
C HIS A 68 10.47 5.74 4.40
N GLU A 69 10.82 6.41 5.49
CA GLU A 69 11.35 5.73 6.68
C GLU A 69 10.31 4.76 7.27
N PHE A 70 9.05 5.19 7.39
CA PHE A 70 7.98 4.38 7.96
C PHE A 70 7.72 3.09 7.16
N VAL A 71 7.70 3.16 5.82
CA VAL A 71 7.39 2.00 4.98
C VAL A 71 8.62 1.15 4.68
N PHE A 72 9.76 1.76 4.33
CA PHE A 72 10.95 1.01 3.91
C PHE A 72 11.77 0.46 5.08
N ASN A 73 11.78 1.14 6.23
CA ASN A 73 12.47 0.66 7.43
C ASN A 73 11.52 0.00 8.44
N ALA A 74 10.29 -0.34 8.02
CA ALA A 74 9.38 -1.12 8.85
C ALA A 74 10.01 -2.46 9.23
N LYS A 75 9.71 -2.94 10.43
CA LYS A 75 10.16 -4.26 10.87
C LYS A 75 9.50 -5.34 10.02
N LEU A 76 10.24 -6.42 9.77
CA LEU A 76 9.72 -7.56 8.99
C LEU A 76 8.49 -8.21 9.64
N SER A 77 8.30 -8.06 10.96
CA SER A 77 7.10 -8.51 11.67
C SER A 77 5.87 -7.65 11.41
N ASP A 78 6.07 -6.39 11.00
CA ASP A 78 5.01 -5.37 10.96
C ASP A 78 4.46 -5.22 9.55
N VAL A 79 5.26 -5.53 8.52
CA VAL A 79 4.87 -5.45 7.10
C VAL A 79 5.36 -6.65 6.30
N SER A 80 4.58 -7.02 5.29
CA SER A 80 4.87 -8.13 4.38
C SER A 80 4.75 -7.67 2.93
N ALA A 81 5.87 -7.70 2.20
CA ALA A 81 5.87 -7.39 0.77
C ALA A 81 5.34 -8.57 -0.06
N GLU A 82 5.56 -9.81 0.40
CA GLU A 82 5.06 -11.02 -0.24
C GLU A 82 3.52 -11.01 -0.30
N ASP A 83 2.82 -10.68 0.79
CA ASP A 83 1.36 -10.60 0.82
C ASP A 83 0.79 -9.54 -0.15
N ALA A 84 1.57 -8.49 -0.44
CA ALA A 84 1.18 -7.43 -1.36
C ALA A 84 1.40 -7.83 -2.83
N TYR A 85 2.52 -8.48 -3.15
CA TYR A 85 2.98 -8.67 -4.53
C TYR A 85 2.89 -10.10 -5.07
N GLN A 86 2.77 -11.12 -4.22
CA GLN A 86 2.79 -12.53 -4.64
C GLN A 86 1.76 -12.81 -5.74
N HIS A 87 0.51 -12.33 -5.59
CA HIS A 87 -0.54 -12.54 -6.58
C HIS A 87 -0.26 -11.89 -7.94
N LEU A 88 0.59 -10.86 -7.99
CA LEU A 88 0.99 -10.18 -9.21
C LEU A 88 2.19 -10.86 -9.87
N THR A 89 3.13 -11.37 -9.08
CA THR A 89 4.42 -11.84 -9.58
C THR A 89 4.52 -13.35 -9.77
N THR A 90 3.93 -14.17 -8.88
CA THR A 90 4.02 -15.63 -8.95
C THR A 90 3.49 -16.21 -10.27
N PRO A 91 2.36 -15.72 -10.84
CA PRO A 91 1.89 -16.21 -12.13
C PRO A 91 2.84 -15.91 -13.30
N VAL A 92 3.71 -14.91 -13.17
CA VAL A 92 4.62 -14.46 -14.23
C VAL A 92 5.99 -15.10 -14.08
N PHE A 93 6.58 -15.09 -12.89
CA PHE A 93 7.93 -15.59 -12.64
C PHE A 93 7.98 -17.08 -12.26
N GLY A 94 6.85 -17.67 -11.89
CA GLY A 94 6.76 -19.04 -11.41
C GLY A 94 6.90 -19.17 -9.89
N LYS A 95 6.81 -20.41 -9.42
CA LYS A 95 6.79 -20.74 -7.98
C LYS A 95 8.20 -20.79 -7.39
N GLY A 96 8.29 -20.49 -6.09
CA GLY A 96 9.53 -20.61 -5.29
C GLY A 96 10.56 -19.49 -5.48
N VAL A 97 10.21 -18.41 -6.20
CA VAL A 97 11.11 -17.27 -6.47
C VAL A 97 10.44 -15.93 -6.13
N ILE A 98 11.26 -14.93 -5.83
CA ILE A 98 10.86 -13.55 -5.54
C ILE A 98 9.88 -13.46 -4.34
N TYR A 99 8.58 -13.32 -4.60
CA TYR A 99 7.54 -13.17 -3.58
C TYR A 99 6.78 -14.47 -3.31
N ASP A 100 7.14 -15.57 -3.96
CA ASP A 100 6.61 -16.92 -3.68
C ASP A 100 7.50 -17.72 -2.71
N CYS A 101 8.30 -17.04 -1.89
CA CYS A 101 9.19 -17.64 -0.89
C CYS A 101 9.39 -16.70 0.30
N PRO A 102 9.74 -17.22 1.49
CA PRO A 102 9.96 -16.38 2.67
C PRO A 102 11.03 -15.32 2.43
N ASN A 103 10.89 -14.14 3.05
CA ASN A 103 11.82 -13.02 2.88
C ASN A 103 13.33 -13.41 2.99
N ALA A 104 13.70 -14.34 3.86
CA ALA A 104 15.09 -14.83 3.95
C ALA A 104 15.60 -15.45 2.64
N ARG A 105 14.76 -16.23 1.94
CA ARG A 105 15.07 -16.81 0.63
C ARG A 105 15.16 -15.74 -0.45
N LEU A 106 14.29 -14.73 -0.40
CA LEU A 106 14.39 -13.57 -1.29
C LEU A 106 15.73 -12.84 -1.12
N MET A 107 16.22 -12.66 0.11
CA MET A 107 17.51 -12.02 0.36
C MET A 107 18.68 -12.85 -0.18
N GLU A 108 18.64 -14.18 -0.04
CA GLU A 108 19.61 -15.08 -0.67
C GLU A 108 19.58 -14.95 -2.20
N GLN A 109 18.39 -15.00 -2.81
CA GLN A 109 18.21 -14.85 -4.26
C GLN A 109 18.78 -13.51 -4.77
N LYS A 110 18.51 -12.41 -4.07
CA LYS A 110 19.07 -11.09 -4.40
C LYS A 110 20.60 -11.08 -4.31
N LYS A 111 21.16 -11.76 -3.30
CA LYS A 111 22.63 -11.89 -3.16
C LYS A 111 23.23 -12.64 -4.35
N PHE A 112 22.65 -13.77 -4.74
CA PHE A 112 23.11 -14.54 -5.89
C PHE A 112 23.07 -13.73 -7.20
N ALA A 113 21.95 -13.04 -7.44
CA ALA A 113 21.81 -12.20 -8.64
C ALA A 113 22.83 -11.05 -8.67
N LYS A 114 23.12 -10.43 -7.52
CA LYS A 114 24.12 -9.35 -7.41
C LYS A 114 25.55 -9.83 -7.69
N THR A 115 25.88 -11.08 -7.37
CA THR A 115 27.23 -11.62 -7.59
C THR A 115 27.48 -12.03 -9.05
N ALA A 116 26.41 -12.33 -9.80
CA ALA A 116 26.50 -12.72 -11.21
C ALA A 116 26.58 -11.52 -12.18
N LEU A 117 26.38 -10.30 -11.69
CA LEU A 117 26.37 -9.02 -12.41
C LEU A 117 27.63 -8.21 -12.06
#